data_AF-A0AAF0UH40-F1
#
_entry.id   AF-A0AAF0UH40-F1
#
_cell.length_a   1.000
_cell.length_b   1.000
_cell.length_c   1.000
_cell.angle_alpha   90.00
_cell.angle_beta   90.00
_cell.angle_gamma   90.00
#
_symmetry.space_group_name_H-M   'P 1'
#
loop_
_entity.id
_entity.type
_entity.pdbx_description
1 polymer ?
#
loop_
_entity_poly.entity_id
_entity_poly.type
_entity_poly.pdbx_seq_one_letter_code
_entity_poly.pdbx_strand_id
1 'polypeptide(L)'
;MISKGCIYHIVRVMDVESKVSYFELVPVISEYLDVFPDDFPDIPLEREIDFGINLLPDTQPISIPPYIIAPVELKELKEQLKDLLDKGFIQSSISP
;
A
#
# COMPACT_ATOMS: atom_id res chain seq x y z
N MET A 1 -42.33 1.82 2.05
CA MET A 1 -41.20 2.13 1.14
C MET A 1 -40.09 2.78 1.95
N ILE A 2 -39.01 2.02 2.17
CA ILE A 2 -37.68 2.49 2.59
C ILE A 2 -37.25 3.74 1.82
N SER A 3 -36.53 4.73 2.36
CA SER A 3 -36.07 4.99 3.73
C SER A 3 -35.48 6.42 3.79
N LYS A 4 -35.55 6.97 5.01
CA LYS A 4 -34.95 8.19 5.57
C LYS A 4 -33.74 8.78 4.82
N GLY A 5 -33.75 10.11 4.70
CA GLY A 5 -32.64 10.91 4.17
C GLY A 5 -31.34 10.65 4.91
N CYS A 6 -30.26 10.52 4.14
CA CYS A 6 -28.92 10.32 4.65
C CYS A 6 -28.38 11.63 5.21
N ILE A 7 -27.91 11.62 6.46
CA ILE A 7 -27.14 12.73 7.04
C ILE A 7 -25.70 12.52 6.59
N TYR A 8 -25.17 13.42 5.78
CA TYR A 8 -23.75 13.46 5.46
C TYR A 8 -23.06 14.48 6.37
N HIS A 9 -21.99 14.05 7.04
CA HIS A 9 -21.10 14.93 7.78
C HIS A 9 -19.85 15.13 6.95
N ILE A 10 -19.61 16.37 6.50
CA ILE A 10 -18.34 16.75 5.88
C ILE A 10 -17.46 17.32 6.98
N VAL A 11 -16.36 16.64 7.28
CA VAL A 11 -15.34 17.13 8.20
C VAL A 11 -14.24 17.78 7.37
N ARG A 12 -14.02 19.09 7.59
CA ARG A 12 -12.87 19.81 7.06
C ARG A 12 -11.75 19.71 8.08
N VAL A 13 -10.69 18.99 7.74
CA VAL A 13 -9.45 18.95 8.54
C VAL A 13 -8.67 20.23 8.23
N MET A 14 -8.43 21.05 9.24
CA MET A 14 -7.43 22.11 9.20
C MET A 14 -6.23 21.62 9.98
N ASP A 15 -5.09 21.52 9.31
CA ASP A 15 -3.83 21.12 9.93
C ASP A 15 -3.38 22.25 10.86
N VAL A 16 -3.56 22.03 12.17
CA VAL A 16 -3.02 22.88 13.21
C VAL A 16 -1.95 22.07 13.89
N GLU A 17 -0.70 22.37 13.52
CA GLU A 17 0.55 21.94 14.14
C GLU A 17 0.36 21.53 15.61
N SER A 18 0.11 20.24 15.83
CA SER A 18 0.18 19.66 17.16
C SER A 18 0.33 18.16 17.03
N LYS A 19 1.46 17.67 17.54
CA LYS A 19 1.75 16.26 17.83
C LYS A 19 0.75 15.72 18.86
N VAL A 20 -0.51 15.56 18.49
CA VAL A 20 -1.46 14.73 19.23
C VAL A 20 -1.57 13.45 18.44
N SER A 21 -1.14 12.35 19.05
CA SER A 21 -1.23 11.00 18.50
C SER A 21 -2.68 10.76 18.07
N TYR A 22 -2.94 10.73 16.76
CA TYR A 22 -4.28 10.51 16.18
C TYR A 22 -4.96 9.25 16.74
N PHE A 23 -4.14 8.30 17.19
CA PHE A 23 -4.52 7.05 17.83
C PHE A 23 -5.32 7.22 19.15
N GLU A 24 -5.14 8.32 19.89
CA GLU A 24 -5.89 8.60 21.13
C GLU A 24 -7.31 9.14 20.85
N LEU A 25 -7.55 9.70 19.66
CA LEU A 25 -8.82 10.34 19.30
C LEU A 25 -9.84 9.36 18.73
N VAL A 26 -9.40 8.16 18.30
CA VAL A 26 -10.26 7.13 17.73
C VAL A 26 -10.04 5.81 18.50
N PRO A 27 -10.92 5.47 19.46
CA PRO A 27 -10.76 4.28 20.31
C PRO A 27 -10.55 2.99 19.52
N VAL A 28 -11.22 2.86 18.38
CA VAL A 28 -11.07 1.70 17.49
C VAL A 28 -9.64 1.53 17.00
N ILE A 29 -8.91 2.60 16.66
CA ILE A 29 -7.53 2.45 16.16
C ILE A 29 -6.61 1.98 17.30
N SER A 30 -6.84 2.46 18.53
CA SER A 30 -6.08 2.02 19.70
C SER A 30 -6.30 0.53 20.04
N GLU A 31 -7.46 -0.03 19.68
CA GLU A 31 -7.78 -1.45 19.88
C GLU A 31 -7.10 -2.37 18.84
N TYR A 32 -6.71 -1.84 17.68
CA TYR A 32 -6.14 -2.61 16.55
C TYR A 32 -4.79 -2.05 16.08
N LEU A 33 -3.94 -1.59 17.01
CA LEU A 33 -2.60 -1.06 16.68
C LEU A 33 -1.70 -2.09 15.98
N ASP A 34 -1.97 -3.38 16.15
CA ASP A 34 -1.32 -4.50 15.46
C ASP A 34 -1.71 -4.59 13.96
N VAL A 35 -2.90 -4.09 13.59
CA VAL A 35 -3.38 -4.02 12.20
C VAL A 35 -2.92 -2.74 11.49
N PHE A 36 -2.62 -1.68 12.25
CA PHE A 36 -2.14 -0.39 11.75
C PHE A 36 -0.74 -0.05 12.28
N PRO A 37 0.28 -0.89 12.03
CA PRO A 37 1.64 -0.57 12.40
C PRO A 37 2.16 0.62 11.58
N ASP A 38 3.09 1.39 12.17
CA ASP A 38 3.71 2.55 11.50
C ASP A 38 4.48 2.15 10.22
N ASP A 39 5.00 0.92 10.19
CA ASP A 39 5.61 0.25 9.04
C ASP A 39 4.92 -1.09 8.76
N PHE A 40 4.77 -1.47 7.49
CA PHE A 40 4.24 -2.78 7.14
C PHE A 40 5.11 -3.89 7.75
N PRO A 41 4.51 -4.95 8.32
CA PRO A 41 5.28 -6.12 8.71
C PRO A 41 6.05 -6.65 7.49
N ASP A 42 7.24 -7.20 7.73
CA ASP A 42 8.01 -7.92 6.71
C ASP A 42 7.10 -8.93 5.97
N ILE A 43 7.50 -9.30 4.73
CA ILE A 43 6.77 -10.17 3.78
C ILE A 43 5.77 -11.06 4.52
N PRO A 44 4.46 -11.02 4.18
CA PRO A 44 3.43 -11.63 5.00
C PRO A 44 3.82 -13.04 5.41
N LEU A 45 4.01 -13.20 6.74
CA LEU A 45 4.34 -14.45 7.41
C LEU A 45 3.44 -15.55 6.84
N GLU A 46 4.03 -16.71 6.53
CA GLU A 46 3.41 -17.94 6.01
C GLU A 46 1.90 -17.81 5.75
N ARG A 47 1.54 -17.49 4.50
CA ARG A 47 0.14 -17.49 4.09
C ARG A 47 -0.32 -18.94 4.04
N GLU A 48 -1.47 -19.24 4.66
CA GLU A 48 -2.06 -20.59 4.66
C GLU A 48 -2.41 -21.07 3.23
N ILE A 49 -2.49 -20.13 2.27
CA ILE A 49 -2.86 -20.39 0.89
C ILE A 49 -1.82 -19.77 -0.04
N ASP A 50 -1.35 -20.56 -1.00
CA ASP A 50 -0.50 -20.10 -2.10
C ASP A 50 -1.31 -19.24 -3.08
N PHE A 51 -0.79 -18.06 -3.40
CA PHE A 51 -1.38 -17.18 -4.40
C PHE A 51 -0.84 -17.55 -5.78
N GLY A 52 -1.64 -18.29 -6.56
CA GLY A 52 -1.34 -18.58 -7.96
C GLY A 52 -1.95 -17.56 -8.91
N ILE A 53 -1.18 -17.15 -9.94
CA ILE A 53 -1.70 -16.36 -11.07
C ILE A 53 -2.10 -17.35 -12.17
N ASN A 54 -3.41 -17.60 -12.31
CA ASN A 54 -3.94 -18.47 -13.36
C ASN A 54 -4.05 -17.70 -14.67
N LEU A 55 -3.34 -18.17 -15.71
CA LEU A 55 -3.41 -17.59 -17.05
C LEU A 55 -4.43 -18.36 -17.90
N LEU A 56 -5.04 -17.67 -18.86
CA LEU A 56 -5.82 -18.35 -19.89
C LEU A 56 -4.87 -19.19 -20.77
N PRO A 57 -5.35 -20.31 -21.35
CA PRO A 57 -4.59 -21.06 -22.34
C PRO A 57 -4.01 -20.11 -23.41
N ASP A 58 -2.78 -20.38 -23.83
CA ASP A 58 -2.04 -19.62 -24.85
C ASP A 58 -1.64 -18.17 -24.50
N THR A 59 -1.82 -17.73 -23.25
CA THR A 59 -1.31 -16.41 -22.80
C THR A 59 0.21 -16.39 -22.81
N GLN A 60 0.81 -15.46 -23.56
CA GLN A 60 2.25 -15.24 -23.61
C GLN A 60 2.65 -14.07 -22.70
N PRO A 61 3.88 -14.08 -22.13
CA PRO A 61 4.44 -12.94 -21.43
C PRO A 61 4.47 -11.68 -22.31
N ILE A 62 4.31 -10.52 -21.69
CA ILE A 62 4.35 -9.24 -22.37
C ILE A 62 5.54 -8.44 -21.82
N SER A 63 6.46 -8.07 -22.71
CA SER A 63 7.58 -7.17 -22.40
C SER A 63 7.34 -5.80 -23.02
N ILE A 64 7.11 -4.80 -22.19
CA ILE A 64 6.90 -3.40 -22.59
C ILE A 64 8.07 -2.56 -22.07
N PRO A 65 8.64 -1.65 -22.88
CA PRO A 65 9.70 -0.77 -22.41
C PRO A 65 9.20 0.14 -21.28
N PRO A 66 10.03 0.46 -20.28
CA PRO A 66 9.68 1.44 -19.25
C PRO A 66 9.33 2.80 -19.87
N TYR A 67 8.40 3.50 -19.25
CA TYR A 67 8.07 4.87 -19.62
C TYR A 67 9.25 5.82 -19.37
N ILE A 68 9.28 6.98 -20.06
CA ILE A 68 10.32 7.99 -19.86
C ILE A 68 10.00 8.76 -18.57
N ILE A 69 10.90 8.66 -17.60
CA ILE A 69 10.76 9.28 -16.27
C ILE A 69 11.69 10.49 -16.17
N ALA A 70 11.23 11.60 -15.59
CA ALA A 70 12.06 12.78 -15.38
C ALA A 70 13.18 12.50 -14.34
N PRO A 71 14.31 13.24 -14.35
CA PRO A 71 15.40 12.97 -13.42
C PRO A 71 15.03 13.02 -11.93
N VAL A 72 14.07 13.87 -11.55
CA VAL A 72 13.60 14.00 -10.16
C VAL A 72 12.78 12.78 -9.73
N GLU A 73 11.84 12.35 -10.57
CA GLU A 73 11.01 11.16 -10.35
C GLU A 73 11.88 9.89 -10.36
N LEU A 74 12.91 9.84 -11.20
CA LEU A 74 13.83 8.72 -11.26
C LEU A 74 14.65 8.59 -9.96
N LYS A 75 14.97 9.70 -9.30
CA LYS A 75 15.66 9.69 -8.00
C LYS A 75 14.74 9.12 -6.92
N GLU A 76 13.51 9.62 -6.85
CA GLU A 76 12.50 9.15 -5.90
C GLU A 76 12.18 7.67 -6.10
N LEU A 77 12.00 7.24 -7.35
CA LEU A 77 11.75 5.84 -7.69
C LEU A 77 12.89 4.92 -7.20
N LYS A 78 14.15 5.36 -7.32
CA LYS A 78 15.29 4.58 -6.83
C LYS A 78 15.31 4.47 -5.31
N GLU A 79 14.92 5.52 -4.59
CA GLU A 79 14.83 5.50 -3.14
C GLU A 79 13.73 4.53 -2.67
N GLN A 80 12.56 4.56 -3.32
CA GLN A 80 11.47 3.60 -3.06
C GLN A 80 11.84 2.16 -3.38
N LEU A 81 12.47 1.91 -4.54
CA LEU A 81 12.91 0.55 -4.90
C LEU A 81 13.95 0.00 -3.92
N LYS A 82 14.83 0.86 -3.38
CA LYS A 82 15.79 0.46 -2.36
C LYS A 82 15.09 0.05 -1.07
N ASP A 83 14.14 0.86 -0.58
CA ASP A 83 13.36 0.52 0.62
C ASP A 83 12.63 -0.84 0.46
N LEU A 84 12.02 -1.07 -0.70
CA LEU A 84 11.33 -2.34 -0.99
C LEU A 84 12.28 -3.55 -1.06
N LEU A 85 13.51 -3.34 -1.56
CA LEU A 85 14.55 -4.38 -1.57
C LEU A 85 15.06 -4.68 -0.17
N ASP A 86 15.31 -3.64 0.63
CA ASP A 86 15.80 -3.75 2.00
C ASP A 86 14.76 -4.45 2.90
N LYS A 87 13.46 -4.22 2.64
CA LYS A 87 12.32 -4.93 3.28
C LYS A 87 12.04 -6.33 2.71
N GLY A 88 12.71 -6.73 1.63
CA GLY A 88 12.52 -8.04 0.98
C GLY A 88 11.21 -8.22 0.20
N PHE A 89 10.41 -7.17 0.03
CA PHE A 89 9.15 -7.26 -0.72
C PHE A 89 9.36 -7.51 -2.22
N ILE A 90 10.52 -7.13 -2.75
CA ILE A 90 10.90 -7.38 -4.13
C ILE A 90 12.31 -7.98 -4.20
N GLN A 91 12.63 -8.62 -5.33
CA GLN A 91 13.96 -9.13 -5.63
C GLN A 91 14.27 -8.99 -7.11
N SER A 92 15.55 -9.04 -7.47
CA SER A 92 15.95 -9.07 -8.88
C SER A 92 15.40 -10.33 -9.56
N SER A 93 14.91 -10.20 -10.78
CA SER A 93 14.35 -11.31 -11.55
C SER A 93 14.71 -11.17 -13.03
N ILE A 94 14.58 -12.29 -13.75
CA ILE A 94 14.73 -12.37 -15.20
C ILE A 94 13.39 -12.89 -15.74
N SER A 95 12.47 -11.97 -16.02
CA SER A 95 11.17 -12.31 -16.64
C SER A 95 11.34 -12.50 -18.15
N PRO A 96 10.68 -13.51 -18.76
CA PRO A 96 10.62 -13.68 -20.21
C PRO A 96 9.84 -12.55 -20.90
#